data_AF-A0A3C7W4B7-F1
#
_entry.id   AF-A0A3C7W4B7-F1
#
_cell.length_a   1.000
_cell.length_b   1.000
_cell.length_c   1.000
_cell.angle_alpha   90.00
_cell.angle_beta   90.00
_cell.angle_gamma   90.00
#
_symmetry.space_group_name_H-M   'P 1'
#
loop_
_entity.id
_entity.type
_entity.pdbx_description
1 polymer ?
#
loop_
_entity_poly.entity_id
_entity_poly.type
_entity_poly.pdbx_seq_one_letter_code
_entity_poly.pdbx_strand_id
1 'polypeptide(L)'
;MNPLRWGLVPQILAGVVLGALCGVLLPGAGESVGLLGRLFVSMLKAVAPLLVLLLVMSAIANRHERGGDARRTFLTLLLYLAGTVCAALVGVLLSFAFPQTLVLVDAAEGSPPAAVGSVLADVLFKLVDNPVNALLEGNFLGCLTWAVLLGISFRRAPTSFREHLETLAGGVADVVRYVIRLAPVGIFGLVAYTVATTGVAALADYAALALLLVSAMLVVALVVNPLIVLLVTRRNPYPVVLRCLEESGITAFFTRSSAANIPVNLALAKKLGISEELYSVTIP
;
A
#
# COMPACT_ATOMS: atom_id res chain seq x y z
N MET A 1 -24.09 14.03 -19.66
CA MET A 1 -23.80 12.72 -19.00
C MET A 1 -22.81 13.00 -17.87
N ASN A 2 -23.19 12.81 -16.60
CA ASN A 2 -22.35 13.24 -15.47
C ASN A 2 -21.10 12.33 -15.32
N PRO A 3 -19.87 12.86 -15.43
CA PRO A 3 -18.64 12.09 -15.29
C PRO A 3 -18.46 11.46 -13.90
N LEU A 4 -19.26 11.87 -12.91
CA LEU A 4 -19.28 11.31 -11.54
C LEU A 4 -19.90 9.91 -11.43
N ARG A 5 -20.53 9.35 -12.47
CA ARG A 5 -21.10 7.99 -12.42
C ARG A 5 -20.11 6.88 -12.80
N TRP A 6 -18.93 7.21 -13.32
CA TRP A 6 -17.90 6.21 -13.63
C TRP A 6 -17.10 5.84 -12.39
N GLY A 7 -16.72 4.56 -12.27
CA GLY A 7 -15.77 4.12 -11.25
C GLY A 7 -14.43 4.87 -11.39
N LEU A 8 -13.66 4.93 -10.30
CA LEU A 8 -12.39 5.67 -10.27
C LEU A 8 -11.38 5.13 -11.30
N VAL A 9 -11.35 3.81 -11.53
CA VAL A 9 -10.40 3.18 -12.46
C VAL A 9 -10.60 3.66 -13.91
N PRO A 10 -11.81 3.60 -14.51
CA PRO A 10 -12.08 4.21 -15.80
C PRO A 10 -11.70 5.69 -15.90
N GLN A 11 -11.93 6.48 -14.84
CA GLN A 11 -11.57 7.91 -14.83
C GLN A 11 -10.05 8.11 -14.88
N ILE A 12 -9.29 7.29 -14.14
CA ILE A 12 -7.83 7.31 -14.18
C ILE A 12 -7.34 6.92 -15.58
N LEU A 13 -7.89 5.86 -16.18
CA LEU A 13 -7.52 5.44 -17.54
C LEU A 13 -7.81 6.53 -18.58
N ALA A 14 -8.97 7.20 -18.46
CA ALA A 14 -9.26 8.37 -19.30
C ALA A 14 -8.24 9.49 -19.09
N GLY A 15 -7.86 9.77 -17.84
CA GLY A 15 -6.80 10.73 -17.51
C GLY A 15 -5.45 10.38 -18.16
N VAL A 16 -5.05 9.11 -18.13
CA VAL A 16 -3.82 8.63 -18.79
C VAL A 16 -3.90 8.86 -20.31
N VAL A 17 -5.00 8.43 -20.95
CA VAL A 17 -5.16 8.57 -22.41
C VAL A 17 -5.17 10.05 -22.82
N LEU A 18 -5.97 10.88 -22.14
CA LEU A 18 -6.04 12.31 -22.42
C LEU A 18 -4.71 13.01 -22.15
N GLY A 19 -4.00 12.60 -21.09
CA GLY A 19 -2.70 13.15 -20.75
C GLY A 19 -1.68 12.84 -21.84
N ALA A 20 -1.64 11.58 -22.30
CA ALA A 20 -0.76 11.16 -23.37
C ALA A 20 -1.05 11.92 -24.68
N LEU A 21 -2.32 12.06 -25.06
CA LEU A 21 -2.72 12.84 -26.23
C LEU A 21 -2.30 14.32 -26.10
N CYS A 22 -2.50 14.93 -24.94
CA CYS A 22 -2.08 16.30 -24.67
C CYS A 22 -0.56 16.47 -24.82
N GLY A 23 0.22 15.56 -24.21
CA GLY A 23 1.69 15.61 -24.27
C GLY A 23 2.25 15.44 -25.68
N VAL A 24 1.61 14.62 -26.54
CA VAL A 24 2.03 14.44 -27.94
C VAL A 24 1.62 15.62 -28.83
N LEU A 25 0.36 16.04 -28.74
CA LEU A 25 -0.22 17.00 -29.68
C LEU A 25 0.13 18.45 -29.33
N LEU A 26 0.29 18.75 -28.03
CA LEU A 26 0.48 20.09 -27.49
C LEU A 26 1.56 20.06 -26.38
N PRO A 27 2.83 19.78 -26.69
CA PRO A 27 3.88 19.58 -25.69
C PRO A 27 4.05 20.76 -24.71
N GLY A 28 3.96 22.01 -25.19
CA GLY A 28 4.00 23.18 -24.31
C GLY A 28 2.81 23.26 -23.33
N ALA A 29 1.63 22.79 -23.74
CA ALA A 29 0.50 22.64 -22.82
C ALA A 29 0.74 21.47 -21.85
N GLY A 30 1.28 20.34 -22.34
CA GLY A 30 1.65 19.19 -21.50
C GLY A 30 2.61 19.55 -20.36
N GLU A 31 3.62 20.37 -20.64
CA GLU A 31 4.56 20.87 -19.62
C GLU A 31 3.87 21.73 -18.55
N SER A 32 3.05 22.69 -18.98
CA SER A 32 2.35 23.60 -18.05
C SER A 32 1.34 22.89 -17.17
N VAL A 33 0.57 21.95 -17.75
CA VAL A 33 -0.41 21.13 -17.04
C VAL A 33 0.25 20.14 -16.08
N GLY A 34 1.56 19.86 -16.24
CA GLY A 34 2.37 19.11 -15.28
C GLY A 34 2.32 19.64 -13.84
N LEU A 35 1.95 20.92 -13.63
CA LEU A 35 1.64 21.46 -12.31
C LEU A 35 0.57 20.64 -11.57
N LEU A 36 -0.48 20.19 -12.26
CA LEU A 36 -1.56 19.39 -11.66
C LEU A 36 -1.05 18.05 -11.14
N GLY A 37 -0.14 17.41 -11.89
CA GLY A 37 0.51 16.17 -11.47
C GLY A 37 1.41 16.37 -10.25
N ARG A 38 2.23 17.42 -10.25
CA ARG A 38 3.09 17.77 -9.11
C ARG A 38 2.28 18.08 -7.86
N LEU A 39 1.22 18.89 -7.97
CA LEU A 39 0.31 19.17 -6.85
C LEU A 39 -0.32 17.89 -6.30
N PHE A 40 -0.77 16.99 -7.17
CA PHE A 40 -1.35 15.72 -6.75
C PHE A 40 -0.37 14.83 -5.98
N VAL A 41 0.85 14.65 -6.50
CA VAL A 41 1.89 13.87 -5.82
C VAL A 41 2.28 14.52 -4.49
N SER A 42 2.40 15.85 -4.44
CA SER A 42 2.69 16.58 -3.21
C SER A 42 1.60 16.43 -2.15
N MET A 43 0.32 16.49 -2.53
CA MET A 43 -0.80 16.25 -1.60
C MET A 43 -0.76 14.83 -1.03
N LEU A 44 -0.49 13.82 -1.86
CA LEU A 44 -0.34 12.43 -1.39
C LEU A 44 0.85 12.27 -0.45
N LYS A 45 2.01 12.83 -0.82
CA LYS A 45 3.24 12.79 0.00
C LYS A 45 3.05 13.48 1.35
N ALA A 46 2.33 14.61 1.39
CA ALA A 46 2.10 15.37 2.62
C ALA A 46 1.22 14.62 3.63
N VAL A 47 0.20 13.89 3.17
CA VAL A 47 -0.76 13.21 4.06
C VAL A 47 -0.34 11.79 4.44
N ALA A 48 0.47 11.11 3.62
CA ALA A 48 0.76 9.69 3.80
C ALA A 48 1.51 9.34 5.11
N PRO A 49 2.57 10.05 5.54
CA PRO A 49 3.25 9.75 6.81
C PRO A 49 2.33 9.93 8.02
N LEU A 50 1.51 10.99 8.01
CA LEU A 50 0.52 11.26 9.04
C LEU A 50 -0.55 10.17 9.11
N LEU A 51 -1.05 9.72 7.95
CA LEU A 51 -1.99 8.60 7.89
C LEU A 51 -1.39 7.35 8.52
N VAL A 52 -0.15 6.98 8.17
CA VAL A 52 0.52 5.80 8.72
C VAL A 52 0.66 5.90 10.24
N LEU A 53 1.11 7.06 10.73
CA LEU A 53 1.27 7.31 12.17
C LEU A 53 -0.06 7.09 12.93
N LEU A 54 -1.12 7.78 12.51
CA LEU A 54 -2.40 7.76 13.22
C LEU A 54 -3.16 6.44 13.06
N LEU A 55 -3.14 5.85 11.86
CA LEU A 55 -3.84 4.60 11.58
C LEU A 55 -3.24 3.44 12.38
N VAL A 56 -1.91 3.30 12.35
CA VAL A 56 -1.22 2.22 13.08
C VAL A 56 -1.33 2.43 14.59
N MET A 57 -1.17 3.67 15.06
CA MET A 57 -1.31 3.99 16.48
C MET A 57 -2.72 3.68 16.98
N SER A 58 -3.76 4.10 16.23
CA SER A 58 -5.15 3.81 16.55
C SER A 58 -5.44 2.31 16.56
N ALA A 59 -5.00 1.58 15.52
CA ALA A 59 -5.20 0.13 15.42
C ALA A 59 -4.57 -0.61 16.62
N ILE A 60 -3.37 -0.21 17.06
CA ILE A 60 -2.68 -0.85 18.19
C ILE A 60 -3.29 -0.47 19.53
N ALA A 61 -3.76 0.78 19.70
CA ALA A 61 -4.40 1.26 20.93
C ALA A 61 -5.80 0.66 21.13
N ASN A 62 -6.57 0.54 20.04
CA ASN A 62 -7.93 -0.05 20.03
C ASN A 62 -7.94 -1.57 19.94
N ARG A 63 -6.76 -2.22 19.83
CA ARG A 63 -6.66 -3.67 19.89
C ARG A 63 -7.14 -4.14 21.26
N HIS A 64 -8.32 -4.74 21.28
CA HIS A 64 -8.86 -5.37 22.47
C HIS A 64 -8.04 -6.63 22.76
N GLU A 65 -7.57 -6.77 24.00
CA GLU A 65 -7.07 -8.03 24.53
C GLU A 65 -8.25 -8.99 24.71
N ARG A 66 -8.82 -9.46 23.60
CA ARG A 66 -9.73 -10.60 23.64
C ARG A 66 -8.87 -11.81 24.01
N GLY A 67 -9.25 -12.51 25.08
CA GLY A 67 -8.57 -13.70 25.62
C GLY A 67 -8.59 -14.90 24.69
N GLY A 68 -8.14 -14.73 23.44
CA GLY A 68 -8.03 -15.78 22.44
C GLY A 68 -6.78 -16.63 22.65
N ASP A 69 -6.72 -17.75 21.93
CA ASP A 69 -5.60 -18.67 21.90
C ASP A 69 -4.31 -17.93 21.45
N ALA A 70 -3.52 -17.47 22.44
CA ALA A 70 -2.31 -16.69 22.24
C ALA A 70 -1.30 -17.43 21.35
N ARG A 71 -1.28 -18.77 21.40
CA ARG A 71 -0.42 -19.61 20.57
C ARG A 71 -0.84 -19.54 19.11
N ARG A 72 -2.13 -19.68 18.80
CA ARG A 72 -2.62 -19.58 17.40
C ARG A 72 -2.47 -18.17 16.84
N THR A 73 -2.68 -17.15 17.67
CA THR A 73 -2.47 -15.75 17.30
C THR A 73 -0.99 -15.51 16.96
N PHE A 74 -0.07 -15.96 17.81
CA PHE A 74 1.36 -15.87 17.55
C PHE A 74 1.77 -16.62 16.26
N LEU A 75 1.27 -17.82 16.04
CA LEU A 75 1.53 -18.59 14.82
C LEU A 75 1.04 -17.85 13.57
N THR A 76 -0.12 -17.19 13.65
CA THR A 76 -0.65 -16.37 12.54
C THR A 76 0.25 -15.17 12.24
N LEU A 77 0.75 -14.49 13.27
CA LEU A 77 1.71 -13.40 13.10
C LEU A 77 3.02 -13.88 12.46
N LEU A 78 3.50 -15.07 12.84
CA LEU A 78 4.68 -15.67 12.20
C LEU A 78 4.43 -15.96 10.71
N LEU A 79 3.22 -16.42 10.35
CA LEU A 79 2.85 -16.64 8.95
C LEU A 79 2.76 -15.33 8.17
N TYR A 80 2.29 -14.23 8.77
CA TYR A 80 2.31 -12.91 8.14
C TYR A 80 3.74 -12.41 7.91
N LEU A 81 4.63 -12.60 8.87
CA LEU A 81 6.04 -12.25 8.72
C LEU A 81 6.69 -13.08 7.60
N ALA A 82 6.48 -14.40 7.62
CA ALA A 82 7.00 -15.30 6.58
C ALA A 82 6.47 -14.93 5.19
N GLY A 83 5.16 -14.71 5.06
CA GLY A 83 4.54 -14.28 3.80
C GLY A 83 5.08 -12.95 3.30
N THR A 84 5.30 -11.98 4.19
CA THR A 84 5.86 -10.67 3.85
C THR A 84 7.31 -10.78 3.36
N VAL A 85 8.14 -11.57 4.06
CA VAL A 85 9.53 -11.82 3.65
C VAL A 85 9.56 -12.54 2.30
N CYS A 86 8.76 -13.57 2.11
CA CYS A 86 8.66 -14.27 0.81
C CYS A 86 8.19 -13.34 -0.30
N ALA A 87 7.22 -12.45 -0.06
CA ALA A 87 6.75 -11.48 -1.04
C ALA A 87 7.86 -10.48 -1.42
N ALA A 88 8.63 -9.99 -0.44
CA ALA A 88 9.78 -9.13 -0.68
C ALA A 88 10.85 -9.84 -1.52
N LEU A 89 11.15 -11.10 -1.20
CA LEU A 89 12.09 -11.92 -1.98
C LEU A 89 11.61 -12.12 -3.42
N VAL A 90 10.33 -12.42 -3.64
CA VAL A 90 9.75 -12.53 -5.00
C VAL A 90 9.91 -11.21 -5.75
N GLY A 91 9.63 -10.07 -5.11
CA GLY A 91 9.80 -8.75 -5.72
C GLY A 91 11.25 -8.48 -6.13
N VAL A 92 12.21 -8.78 -5.25
CA VAL A 92 13.65 -8.62 -5.54
C VAL A 92 14.10 -9.56 -6.66
N LEU A 93 13.73 -10.84 -6.60
CA LEU A 93 14.10 -11.84 -7.61
C LEU A 93 13.54 -11.49 -8.99
N LEU A 94 12.27 -11.07 -9.07
CA LEU A 94 11.67 -10.64 -10.32
C LEU A 94 12.26 -9.34 -10.85
N SER A 95 12.66 -8.41 -9.96
CA SER A 95 13.36 -7.19 -10.34
C SER A 95 14.72 -7.48 -10.99
N PHE A 96 15.48 -8.46 -10.48
CA PHE A 96 16.74 -8.89 -11.10
C PHE A 96 16.54 -9.73 -12.36
N ALA A 97 15.52 -10.59 -12.39
CA ALA A 97 15.22 -11.43 -13.55
C ALA A 97 14.67 -10.63 -14.74
N PHE A 98 13.92 -9.56 -14.46
CA PHE A 98 13.31 -8.69 -15.45
C PHE A 98 13.65 -7.22 -15.11
N PRO A 99 14.90 -6.78 -15.35
CA PRO A 99 15.32 -5.43 -15.00
C PRO A 99 14.48 -4.39 -15.75
N GLN A 100 13.98 -3.40 -15.01
CA GLN A 100 13.19 -2.29 -15.55
C GLN A 100 14.06 -1.04 -15.63
N THR A 101 14.11 -0.40 -16.80
CA THR A 101 14.79 0.88 -16.99
C THR A 101 13.75 1.98 -17.09
N LEU A 102 13.85 3.01 -16.25
CA LEU A 102 12.99 4.19 -16.30
C LEU A 102 13.82 5.40 -16.67
N VAL A 103 13.30 6.25 -17.54
CA VAL A 103 13.84 7.59 -17.78
C VAL A 103 13.33 8.51 -16.68
N LEU A 104 14.22 8.94 -15.79
CA LEU A 104 13.91 9.94 -14.76
C LEU A 104 14.23 11.34 -15.29
N VAL A 105 13.30 12.27 -15.10
CA VAL A 105 13.48 13.68 -15.46
C VAL A 105 14.46 14.36 -14.48
N ASP A 106 14.43 13.97 -13.20
CA ASP A 106 15.37 14.38 -12.16
C ASP A 106 15.96 13.13 -11.49
N ALA A 107 17.12 12.66 -11.96
CA ALA A 107 17.83 11.58 -11.30
C ALA A 107 18.53 12.12 -10.04
N ALA A 108 18.29 11.50 -8.88
CA ALA A 108 19.01 11.87 -7.66
C ALA A 108 20.50 11.55 -7.82
N GLU A 109 21.36 12.55 -7.61
CA GLU A 109 22.81 12.35 -7.51
C GLU A 109 23.11 11.61 -6.20
N GLY A 110 23.37 10.31 -6.28
CA GLY A 110 23.72 9.50 -5.12
C GLY A 110 24.22 8.12 -5.53
N SER A 111 25.42 7.77 -5.09
CA SER A 111 25.94 6.41 -5.20
C SER A 111 25.10 5.48 -4.32
N PRO A 112 24.65 4.31 -4.80
CA PRO A 112 24.02 3.34 -3.92
C PRO A 112 24.97 2.94 -2.78
N PRO A 113 24.46 2.73 -1.56
CA PRO A 113 25.30 2.35 -0.41
C PRO A 113 26.10 1.09 -0.72
N ALA A 114 27.42 1.16 -0.63
CA ALA A 114 28.32 0.08 -1.03
C ALA A 114 28.36 -1.10 -0.03
N ALA A 115 27.92 -0.90 1.22
CA ALA A 115 27.99 -1.90 2.28
C ALA A 115 26.61 -2.21 2.86
N VAL A 116 26.26 -3.51 2.93
CA VAL A 116 25.02 -3.97 3.58
C VAL A 116 24.93 -3.49 5.03
N GLY A 117 26.06 -3.42 5.73
CA GLY A 117 26.14 -2.92 7.10
C GLY A 117 25.71 -1.46 7.26
N SER A 118 26.06 -0.59 6.32
CA SER A 118 25.65 0.82 6.39
C SER A 118 24.15 0.97 6.14
N VAL A 119 23.58 0.20 5.20
CA VAL A 119 22.13 0.19 4.95
C VAL A 119 21.36 -0.26 6.19
N LEU A 120 21.81 -1.32 6.87
CA LEU A 120 21.17 -1.80 8.10
C LEU A 120 21.26 -0.77 9.23
N ALA A 121 22.41 -0.10 9.37
CA ALA A 121 22.58 0.98 10.34
C ALA A 121 21.65 2.17 10.03
N ASP A 122 21.57 2.58 8.76
CA ASP A 122 20.69 3.67 8.32
C ASP A 122 19.23 3.35 8.59
N VAL A 123 18.79 2.11 8.33
CA VAL A 123 17.45 1.64 8.69
C VAL A 123 17.23 1.78 10.19
N LEU A 124 18.16 1.30 11.03
CA LEU A 124 18.04 1.39 12.48
C LEU A 124 17.94 2.83 12.98
N PHE A 125 18.75 3.75 12.44
CA PHE A 125 18.66 5.16 12.80
C PHE A 125 17.35 5.80 12.33
N LYS A 126 16.86 5.45 11.13
CA LYS A 126 15.54 5.90 10.65
C LYS A 126 14.39 5.43 11.53
N LEU A 127 14.49 4.28 12.19
CA LEU A 127 13.48 3.80 13.14
C LEU A 127 13.35 4.71 14.36
N VAL A 128 14.45 5.33 14.81
CA VAL A 128 14.51 6.14 16.05
C VAL A 128 14.62 7.64 15.79
N ASP A 129 14.39 8.06 14.54
CA ASP A 129 14.33 9.46 14.14
C ASP A 129 13.29 10.24 14.97
N ASN A 130 13.49 11.54 15.14
CA ASN A 130 12.56 12.39 15.88
C ASN A 130 11.14 12.26 15.28
N PRO A 131 10.07 12.07 16.08
CA PRO A 131 8.74 11.79 15.54
C PRO A 131 8.18 12.93 14.68
N VAL A 132 8.53 14.18 15.00
CA VAL A 132 8.13 15.34 14.20
C VAL A 132 8.95 15.40 12.92
N ASN A 133 10.26 15.18 13.01
CA ASN A 133 11.12 15.13 11.83
C ASN A 133 10.68 14.02 10.85
N ALA A 134 10.33 12.84 11.38
CA ALA A 134 9.88 11.73 10.60
C ALA A 134 8.60 12.03 9.79
N LEU A 135 7.71 12.84 10.35
CA LEU A 135 6.52 13.34 9.63
C LEU A 135 6.89 14.36 8.54
N LEU A 136 7.82 15.27 8.83
CA LEU A 136 8.24 16.32 7.90
C LEU A 136 9.03 15.78 6.70
N GLU A 137 9.93 14.82 6.93
CA GLU A 137 10.78 14.22 5.90
C GLU A 137 10.11 13.03 5.19
N GLY A 138 8.93 12.59 5.65
CA GLY A 138 8.27 11.40 5.13
C GLY A 138 9.03 10.10 5.44
N ASN A 139 9.72 10.05 6.58
CA ASN A 139 10.36 8.83 7.09
C ASN A 139 9.31 7.87 7.64
N PHE A 140 8.79 7.01 6.76
CA PHE A 140 7.76 6.01 7.10
C PHE A 140 8.19 5.03 8.19
N LEU A 141 9.49 4.68 8.27
CA LEU A 141 10.00 3.78 9.30
C LEU A 141 9.90 4.42 10.69
N GLY A 142 10.35 5.67 10.83
CA GLY A 142 10.19 6.43 12.07
C GLY A 142 8.73 6.61 12.46
N CYS A 143 7.88 7.01 11.50
CA CYS A 143 6.44 7.13 11.71
C CYS A 143 5.82 5.81 12.24
N LEU A 144 6.21 4.67 11.66
CA LEU A 144 5.73 3.35 12.08
C LEU A 144 6.22 3.00 13.48
N THR A 145 7.49 3.22 13.81
CA THR A 145 8.04 2.95 15.14
C THR A 145 7.28 3.72 16.22
N TRP A 146 7.12 5.03 16.02
CA TRP A 146 6.41 5.87 16.98
C TRP A 146 4.93 5.52 17.06
N ALA A 147 4.29 5.17 15.94
CA ALA A 147 2.90 4.69 15.95
C ALA A 147 2.73 3.46 16.84
N VAL A 148 3.65 2.50 16.75
CA VAL A 148 3.65 1.28 17.56
C VAL A 148 3.87 1.59 19.04
N LEU A 149 4.90 2.36 19.37
CA LEU A 149 5.23 2.71 20.77
C LEU A 149 4.11 3.50 21.45
N LEU A 150 3.57 4.52 20.77
CA LEU A 150 2.45 5.31 21.25
C LEU A 150 1.17 4.47 21.32
N GLY A 151 0.90 3.64 20.30
CA GLY A 151 -0.27 2.77 20.27
C GLY A 151 -0.28 1.79 21.44
N ILE A 152 0.87 1.16 21.75
CA ILE A 152 1.02 0.29 22.93
C ILE A 152 0.79 1.07 24.21
N SER A 153 1.40 2.26 24.33
CA SER A 153 1.26 3.13 25.51
C SER A 153 -0.19 3.55 25.76
N PHE A 154 -0.94 3.85 24.69
CA PHE A 154 -2.35 4.26 24.76
C PHE A 154 -3.34 3.11 24.94
N ARG A 155 -2.93 1.84 24.97
CA ARG A 155 -3.85 0.73 25.30
C ARG A 155 -4.49 0.86 26.67
N ARG A 156 -3.77 1.47 27.61
CA ARG A 156 -4.24 1.73 28.98
C ARG A 156 -5.03 3.03 29.11
N ALA A 157 -5.15 3.80 28.03
CA ALA A 157 -5.93 5.03 28.03
C ALA A 157 -7.43 4.71 28.15
N PRO A 158 -8.24 5.66 28.67
CA PRO A 158 -9.68 5.52 28.70
C PRO A 158 -10.25 5.17 27.32
N THR A 159 -11.30 4.37 27.26
CA THR A 159 -11.95 3.96 26.00
C THR A 159 -12.34 5.17 25.15
N SER A 160 -12.86 6.24 25.77
CA SER A 160 -13.18 7.49 25.08
C SER A 160 -11.99 8.10 24.36
N PHE A 161 -10.77 8.06 24.91
CA PHE A 161 -9.58 8.56 24.24
C PHE A 161 -9.24 7.70 23.01
N ARG A 162 -9.34 6.38 23.14
CA ARG A 162 -9.04 5.45 22.05
C ARG A 162 -10.06 5.54 20.90
N GLU A 163 -11.33 5.78 21.22
CA GLU A 163 -12.39 6.08 20.24
C GLU A 163 -12.16 7.43 19.53
N HIS A 164 -11.73 8.47 20.24
CA HIS A 164 -11.34 9.74 19.61
C HIS A 164 -10.13 9.56 18.69
N LEU A 165 -9.18 8.71 19.07
CA LEU A 165 -8.01 8.39 18.24
C LEU A 165 -8.39 7.65 16.95
N GLU A 166 -9.37 6.74 17.02
CA GLU A 166 -9.98 6.11 15.84
C GLU A 166 -10.69 7.13 14.95
N THR A 167 -11.46 8.03 15.55
CA THR A 167 -12.12 9.12 14.81
C THR A 167 -11.11 10.01 14.09
N LEU A 168 -10.00 10.34 14.74
CA LEU A 168 -8.92 11.13 14.16
C LEU A 168 -8.24 10.40 12.99
N ALA A 169 -7.92 9.12 13.16
CA ALA A 169 -7.36 8.29 12.08
C ALA A 169 -8.33 8.17 10.89
N GLY A 170 -9.63 8.01 11.17
CA GLY A 170 -10.69 8.01 10.16
C GLY A 170 -10.77 9.33 9.39
N GLY A 171 -10.71 10.47 10.08
CA GLY A 171 -10.71 11.79 9.45
C GLY A 171 -9.53 11.99 8.51
N VAL A 172 -8.32 11.57 8.90
CA VAL A 172 -7.14 11.63 8.02
C VAL A 172 -7.26 10.65 6.85
N ALA A 173 -7.82 9.47 7.06
CA ALA A 173 -8.13 8.53 5.97
C ALA A 173 -9.12 9.13 4.96
N ASP A 174 -10.11 9.90 5.41
CA ASP A 174 -11.04 10.60 4.52
C ASP A 174 -10.36 11.71 3.72
N VAL A 175 -9.41 12.46 4.32
CA VAL A 175 -8.57 13.41 3.57
C VAL A 175 -7.81 12.69 2.45
N VAL A 176 -7.22 11.52 2.73
CA VAL A 176 -6.53 10.72 1.70
C VAL A 176 -7.51 10.27 0.62
N ARG A 177 -8.74 9.88 0.97
CA ARG A 177 -9.78 9.53 -0.02
C ARG A 177 -10.15 10.73 -0.90
N TYR A 178 -10.22 11.94 -0.35
CA TYR A 178 -10.45 13.16 -1.13
C TYR A 178 -9.30 13.45 -2.08
N VAL A 179 -8.04 13.30 -1.64
CA VAL A 179 -6.88 13.45 -2.51
C VAL A 179 -6.90 12.41 -3.63
N ILE A 180 -7.20 11.14 -3.33
CA ILE A 180 -7.32 10.06 -4.33
C ILE A 180 -8.45 10.34 -5.34
N ARG A 181 -9.54 10.99 -4.94
CA ARG A 181 -10.60 11.41 -5.89
C ARG A 181 -10.11 12.41 -6.93
N LEU A 182 -9.04 13.15 -6.65
CA LEU A 182 -8.39 14.05 -7.62
C LEU A 182 -7.40 13.33 -8.54
N ALA A 183 -7.14 12.03 -8.33
CA ALA A 183 -6.20 11.24 -9.13
C ALA A 183 -6.42 11.32 -10.64
N PRO A 184 -7.65 11.32 -11.21
CA PRO A 184 -7.82 11.45 -12.66
C PRO A 184 -7.19 12.73 -13.23
N VAL A 185 -7.31 13.85 -12.51
CA VAL A 185 -6.75 15.15 -12.90
C VAL A 185 -5.25 15.20 -12.66
N GLY A 186 -4.79 14.69 -11.52
CA GLY A 186 -3.37 14.60 -11.21
C GLY A 186 -2.60 13.72 -12.18
N ILE A 187 -3.12 12.53 -12.46
CA ILE A 187 -2.51 11.57 -13.40
C ILE A 187 -2.54 12.11 -14.83
N PHE A 188 -3.61 12.80 -15.24
CA PHE A 188 -3.63 13.52 -16.51
C PHE A 188 -2.45 14.48 -16.65
N GLY A 189 -2.23 15.35 -15.65
CA GLY A 189 -1.11 16.29 -15.69
C GLY A 189 0.26 15.61 -15.61
N LEU A 190 0.39 14.55 -14.80
CA LEU A 190 1.63 13.79 -14.68
C LEU A 190 2.01 13.12 -16.00
N VAL A 191 1.05 12.44 -16.63
CA VAL A 191 1.26 11.75 -17.92
C VAL A 191 1.51 12.76 -19.04
N ALA A 192 0.77 13.87 -19.09
CA ALA A 192 0.98 14.92 -20.09
C ALA A 192 2.40 15.49 -20.02
N TYR A 193 2.88 15.78 -18.80
CA TYR A 193 4.23 16.27 -18.57
C TYR A 193 5.29 15.24 -18.97
N THR A 194 5.16 13.99 -18.52
CA THR A 194 6.10 12.92 -18.86
C THR A 194 6.17 12.70 -20.37
N VAL A 195 5.03 12.65 -21.06
CA VAL A 195 5.02 12.43 -22.51
C VAL A 195 5.58 13.63 -23.27
N ALA A 196 5.30 14.87 -22.84
CA ALA A 196 5.86 16.06 -23.46
C ALA A 196 7.38 16.16 -23.33
N THR A 197 7.95 15.69 -22.21
CA THR A 197 9.37 15.83 -21.88
C THR A 197 10.23 14.63 -22.27
N THR A 198 9.70 13.41 -22.09
CA THR A 198 10.44 12.15 -22.28
C THR A 198 9.91 11.30 -23.45
N GLY A 199 8.79 11.72 -24.06
CA GLY A 199 8.15 11.00 -25.15
C GLY A 199 7.23 9.88 -24.69
N VAL A 200 6.45 9.33 -25.63
CA VAL A 200 5.46 8.27 -25.36
C VAL A 200 6.12 6.95 -24.93
N ALA A 201 7.36 6.72 -25.37
CA ALA A 201 8.12 5.51 -25.01
C ALA A 201 8.25 5.33 -23.49
N ALA A 202 8.37 6.43 -22.73
CA ALA A 202 8.43 6.37 -21.27
C ALA A 202 7.17 5.73 -20.65
N LEU A 203 5.99 5.87 -21.26
CA LEU A 203 4.78 5.19 -20.77
C LEU A 203 4.86 3.68 -20.91
N ALA A 204 5.56 3.18 -21.93
CA ALA A 204 5.79 1.75 -22.09
C ALA A 204 6.64 1.21 -20.94
N ASP A 205 7.66 1.95 -20.50
CA ASP A 205 8.51 1.56 -19.38
C ASP A 205 7.73 1.51 -18.05
N TYR A 206 6.87 2.51 -17.79
CA TYR A 206 5.97 2.47 -16.63
C TYR A 206 4.94 1.34 -16.72
N ALA A 207 4.43 1.03 -17.91
CA ALA A 207 3.52 -0.09 -18.11
C ALA A 207 4.22 -1.44 -17.88
N ALA A 208 5.47 -1.58 -18.33
CA ALA A 208 6.28 -2.77 -18.09
C ALA A 208 6.55 -2.97 -16.58
N LEU A 209 6.88 -1.89 -15.85
CA LEU A 209 7.01 -1.93 -14.40
C LEU A 209 5.70 -2.33 -13.71
N ALA A 210 4.57 -1.76 -14.12
CA ALA A 210 3.27 -2.11 -13.57
C ALA A 210 2.91 -3.58 -13.84
N LEU A 211 3.23 -4.09 -15.02
CA LEU A 211 3.03 -5.49 -15.38
C LEU A 211 3.91 -6.42 -14.54
N LEU A 212 5.18 -6.05 -14.31
CA LEU A 212 6.07 -6.80 -13.44
C LEU A 212 5.55 -6.86 -12.00
N LEU A 213 5.03 -5.73 -11.48
CA LEU A 213 4.42 -5.67 -10.16
C LEU A 213 3.19 -6.58 -10.05
N VAL A 214 2.27 -6.50 -11.02
CA VAL A 214 1.07 -7.37 -11.04
C VAL A 214 1.48 -8.84 -11.16
N SER A 215 2.51 -9.15 -11.94
CA SER A 215 3.06 -10.49 -12.06
C SER A 215 3.64 -10.98 -10.73
N ALA A 216 4.38 -10.15 -10.01
CA ALA A 216 4.87 -10.47 -8.67
C ALA A 216 3.73 -10.74 -7.68
N MET A 217 2.67 -9.93 -7.72
CA MET A 217 1.47 -10.14 -6.91
C MET A 217 0.78 -11.47 -7.24
N LEU A 218 0.68 -11.83 -8.52
CA LEU A 218 0.14 -13.12 -8.97
C LEU A 218 1.01 -14.29 -8.52
N VAL A 219 2.34 -14.19 -8.60
CA VAL A 219 3.25 -15.23 -8.08
C VAL A 219 3.07 -15.39 -6.57
N VAL A 220 2.95 -14.31 -5.82
CA VAL A 220 2.69 -14.39 -4.38
C VAL A 220 1.32 -15.05 -4.11
N ALA A 221 0.28 -14.62 -4.82
CA ALA A 221 -1.07 -15.12 -4.63
C ALA A 221 -1.26 -16.60 -5.04
N LEU A 222 -0.62 -17.04 -6.12
CA LEU A 222 -0.86 -18.34 -6.76
C LEU A 222 0.28 -19.35 -6.58
N VAL A 223 1.44 -18.93 -6.05
CA VAL A 223 2.57 -19.84 -5.78
C VAL A 223 2.97 -19.78 -4.31
N VAL A 224 3.32 -18.60 -3.80
CA VAL A 224 3.84 -18.47 -2.42
C VAL A 224 2.77 -18.78 -1.39
N ASN A 225 1.59 -18.16 -1.48
CA ASN A 225 0.51 -18.40 -0.53
C ASN A 225 0.04 -19.86 -0.54
N PRO A 226 -0.20 -20.50 -1.71
CA PRO A 226 -0.47 -21.94 -1.77
C PRO A 226 0.63 -22.80 -1.17
N LEU A 227 1.91 -22.47 -1.40
CA LEU A 227 3.03 -23.21 -0.84
C LEU A 227 3.03 -23.15 0.70
N ILE A 228 2.81 -21.97 1.28
CA ILE A 228 2.69 -21.80 2.73
C ILE A 228 1.53 -22.65 3.27
N VAL A 229 0.36 -22.61 2.62
CA VAL A 229 -0.81 -23.41 3.01
C VAL A 229 -0.50 -24.91 2.91
N LEU A 230 0.16 -25.36 1.84
CA LEU A 230 0.55 -26.75 1.65
C LEU A 230 1.54 -27.22 2.72
N LEU A 231 2.54 -26.42 3.06
CA LEU A 231 3.54 -26.76 4.07
C LEU A 231 2.91 -26.93 5.47
N VAL A 232 1.94 -26.08 5.81
CA VAL A 232 1.27 -26.11 7.12
C VAL A 232 0.18 -27.18 7.18
N THR A 233 -0.68 -27.25 6.18
CA THR A 233 -1.88 -28.12 6.19
C THR A 233 -1.64 -29.51 5.61
N ARG A 234 -0.57 -29.67 4.79
CA ARG A 234 -0.28 -30.87 4.00
C ARG A 234 -1.44 -31.36 3.13
N ARG A 235 -2.32 -30.43 2.73
CA ARG A 235 -3.48 -30.67 1.86
C ARG A 235 -3.40 -29.78 0.63
N ASN A 236 -4.21 -30.10 -0.38
CA ASN A 236 -4.31 -29.28 -1.58
C ASN A 236 -4.71 -27.83 -1.19
N PRO A 237 -3.86 -26.82 -1.44
CA PRO A 237 -4.10 -25.45 -1.00
C PRO A 237 -5.06 -24.67 -1.91
N TYR A 238 -5.18 -25.05 -3.18
CA TYR A 238 -5.87 -24.26 -4.19
C TYR A 238 -7.38 -24.05 -3.94
N PRO A 239 -8.16 -25.01 -3.42
CA PRO A 239 -9.57 -24.78 -3.13
C PRO A 239 -9.79 -23.62 -2.16
N VAL A 240 -8.93 -23.49 -1.15
CA VAL A 240 -9.03 -22.40 -0.16
C VAL A 240 -8.49 -21.10 -0.75
N VAL A 241 -7.35 -21.14 -1.43
CA VAL A 241 -6.72 -19.93 -2.00
C VAL A 241 -7.59 -19.30 -3.08
N LEU A 242 -8.13 -20.10 -4.01
CA LEU A 242 -9.00 -19.59 -5.06
C LEU A 242 -10.29 -18.99 -4.50
N ARG A 243 -10.89 -19.62 -3.48
CA ARG A 243 -12.05 -19.07 -2.78
C ARG A 243 -11.74 -17.74 -2.09
N CYS A 244 -10.56 -17.63 -1.45
CA CYS A 244 -10.11 -16.37 -0.87
C CYS A 244 -9.89 -15.28 -1.94
N LEU A 245 -9.33 -15.65 -3.09
CA LEU A 245 -9.14 -14.72 -4.20
C LEU A 245 -10.48 -14.25 -4.79
N GLU A 246 -11.42 -15.16 -4.97
CA GLU A 246 -12.75 -14.87 -5.52
C GLU A 246 -13.58 -13.98 -4.57
N GLU A 247 -13.77 -14.40 -3.33
CA GLU A 247 -14.67 -13.71 -2.39
C GLU A 247 -14.06 -12.40 -1.85
N SER A 248 -12.73 -12.33 -1.73
CA SER A 248 -12.03 -11.21 -1.07
C SER A 248 -10.98 -10.55 -1.95
N GLY A 249 -10.11 -11.33 -2.61
CA GLY A 249 -8.97 -10.78 -3.38
C GLY A 249 -9.39 -9.84 -4.52
N ILE A 250 -10.40 -10.21 -5.31
CA ILE A 250 -10.91 -9.38 -6.42
C ILE A 250 -11.49 -8.08 -5.87
N THR A 251 -12.32 -8.17 -4.83
CA THR A 251 -12.92 -7.00 -4.17
C THR A 251 -11.84 -6.09 -3.60
N ALA A 252 -10.84 -6.63 -2.89
CA ALA A 252 -9.72 -5.88 -2.33
C ALA A 252 -8.90 -5.15 -3.40
N PHE A 253 -8.64 -5.82 -4.53
CA PHE A 253 -7.86 -5.25 -5.63
C PHE A 253 -8.54 -4.03 -6.25
N PHE A 254 -9.84 -4.10 -6.49
CA PHE A 254 -10.59 -2.98 -7.11
C PHE A 254 -11.01 -1.91 -6.11
N THR A 255 -11.25 -2.26 -4.85
CA THR A 255 -11.55 -1.27 -3.78
C THR A 255 -10.30 -0.55 -3.27
N ARG A 256 -9.12 -1.15 -3.43
CA ARG A 256 -7.81 -0.59 -3.03
C ARG A 256 -7.73 -0.22 -1.54
N SER A 257 -8.55 -0.87 -0.71
CA SER A 257 -8.62 -0.59 0.72
C SER A 257 -8.69 -1.88 1.51
N SER A 258 -7.61 -2.18 2.26
CA SER A 258 -7.59 -3.30 3.19
C SER A 258 -8.67 -3.17 4.26
N ALA A 259 -8.90 -1.95 4.77
CA ALA A 259 -9.94 -1.67 5.77
C ALA A 259 -11.36 -1.93 5.25
N ALA A 260 -11.67 -1.52 4.02
CA ALA A 260 -12.97 -1.80 3.40
C ALA A 260 -13.22 -3.31 3.18
N ASN A 261 -12.14 -4.09 3.15
CA ASN A 261 -12.18 -5.52 2.93
C ASN A 261 -12.18 -6.35 4.24
N ILE A 262 -12.05 -5.71 5.42
CA ILE A 262 -12.15 -6.37 6.73
C ILE A 262 -13.48 -7.13 6.89
N PRO A 263 -14.66 -6.52 6.65
CA PRO A 263 -15.94 -7.22 6.82
C PRO A 263 -16.08 -8.46 5.92
N VAL A 264 -15.56 -8.37 4.69
CA VAL A 264 -15.55 -9.47 3.71
C VAL A 264 -14.68 -10.61 4.22
N ASN A 265 -13.47 -10.30 4.72
CA ASN A 265 -12.55 -11.29 5.27
C ASN A 265 -13.09 -11.97 6.54
N LEU A 266 -13.73 -11.22 7.44
CA LEU A 266 -14.37 -11.77 8.65
C LEU A 266 -15.51 -12.74 8.28
N ALA A 267 -16.36 -12.36 7.32
CA ALA A 267 -17.45 -13.22 6.84
C ALA A 267 -16.91 -14.49 6.16
N LEU A 268 -15.86 -14.36 5.34
CA LEU A 268 -15.21 -15.50 4.69
C LEU A 268 -14.57 -16.44 5.72
N ALA A 269 -13.87 -15.92 6.72
CA ALA A 269 -13.27 -16.73 7.78
C ALA A 269 -14.33 -17.54 8.55
N LYS A 270 -15.49 -16.93 8.83
CA LYS A 270 -16.65 -17.61 9.41
C LYS A 270 -17.18 -18.72 8.50
N LYS A 271 -17.31 -18.48 7.19
CA LYS A 271 -17.71 -19.51 6.19
C LYS A 271 -16.71 -20.66 6.10
N LEU A 272 -15.43 -20.41 6.35
CA LEU A 272 -14.37 -21.43 6.37
C LEU A 272 -14.29 -22.21 7.69
N GLY A 273 -15.17 -21.91 8.66
CA GLY A 273 -15.20 -22.60 9.96
C GLY A 273 -14.03 -22.24 10.87
N ILE A 274 -13.38 -21.09 10.65
CA ILE A 274 -12.33 -20.58 11.52
C ILE A 274 -12.99 -20.05 12.81
N SER A 275 -12.38 -20.33 13.96
CA SER A 275 -12.88 -19.85 15.26
C SER A 275 -12.94 -18.32 15.30
N GLU A 276 -14.06 -17.79 15.78
CA GLU A 276 -14.28 -16.34 15.92
C GLU A 276 -13.26 -15.66 16.81
N GLU A 277 -12.82 -16.34 17.86
CA GLU A 277 -11.73 -15.88 18.73
C GLU A 277 -10.42 -15.63 17.97
N LEU A 278 -10.16 -16.38 16.89
CA LEU A 278 -8.95 -16.25 16.10
C LEU A 278 -9.11 -15.16 15.03
N TYR A 279 -10.12 -15.28 14.16
CA TYR A 279 -10.24 -14.38 13.01
C TYR A 279 -10.60 -12.94 13.43
N SER A 280 -11.29 -12.74 14.55
CA SER A 280 -11.63 -11.39 15.04
C SER A 280 -10.42 -10.63 15.60
N VAL A 281 -9.30 -11.32 15.81
CA VAL A 281 -8.05 -10.75 16.32
C VAL A 281 -6.97 -10.67 15.23
N THR A 282 -6.98 -11.57 14.25
CA THR A 282 -5.89 -11.67 13.25
C THR A 282 -6.20 -11.01 11.90
N ILE A 283 -7.47 -10.75 11.59
CA ILE A 283 -7.89 -10.13 10.32
C ILE A 283 -7.89 -8.60 10.36
N PRO A 284 -8.44 -7.94 11.39
CA PRO A 284 -8.35 -6.48 11.53
C PRO A 284 -6.91 -6.02 11.75
#